data_AF-A0A1H9NRX8-F1
#
_entry.id   AF-A0A1H9NRX8-F1
#
_cell.length_a   1.000
_cell.length_b   1.000
_cell.length_c   1.000
_cell.angle_alpha   90.00
_cell.angle_beta   90.00
_cell.angle_gamma   90.00
#
_symmetry.space_group_name_H-M   'P 1'
#
loop_
_entity.id
_entity.type
_entity.pdbx_description
1 polymer ?
#
loop_
_entity_poly.entity_id
_entity_poly.type
_entity_poly.pdbx_seq_one_letter_code
_entity_poly.pdbx_strand_id
1 'polypeptide(L)'
;MQSKSTTKETILQEIGFWNLDIDSGWRAGMLGKERFLGKLRERQAPDHLYEPQNQARLADWLIGRNKAKQFREAKLCREVRFSAQGDQGPVSGKYKSWSINRGKITERLMAQHGCYGDVIFDYYEGGLIVRSIRCGI
;
A
#
# COMPACT_ATOMS: atom_id res chain seq x y z
N MET A 1 -8.72 7.74 -17.11
CA MET A 1 -9.09 6.37 -16.70
C MET A 1 -9.46 6.38 -15.22
N GLN A 2 -10.74 6.22 -14.90
CA GLN A 2 -11.16 6.06 -13.51
C GLN A 2 -10.53 4.78 -12.95
N SER A 3 -9.72 4.89 -11.90
CA SER A 3 -9.26 3.72 -11.17
C SER A 3 -10.51 3.03 -10.64
N LYS A 4 -10.85 1.85 -11.16
CA LYS A 4 -11.91 1.01 -10.58
C LYS A 4 -11.55 0.88 -9.10
N SER A 5 -12.36 1.48 -8.22
CA SER A 5 -12.21 1.32 -6.79
C SER A 5 -12.44 -0.15 -6.52
N THR A 6 -11.39 -0.86 -6.09
CA THR A 6 -11.48 -2.24 -5.59
C THR A 6 -12.25 -2.23 -4.27
N THR A 7 -13.51 -1.81 -4.27
CA THR A 7 -14.37 -1.81 -3.09
C THR A 7 -14.74 -3.24 -2.71
N LYS A 8 -15.33 -3.41 -1.53
CA LYS A 8 -15.88 -4.70 -1.07
C LYS A 8 -16.72 -5.36 -2.18
N GLU A 9 -17.44 -4.57 -2.99
CA GLU A 9 -18.20 -5.08 -4.14
C GLU A 9 -17.35 -5.74 -5.23
N THR A 10 -16.17 -5.20 -5.56
CA THR A 10 -15.28 -5.83 -6.56
C THR A 10 -14.74 -7.16 -6.06
N ILE A 11 -14.42 -7.23 -4.78
CA ILE A 11 -13.90 -8.46 -4.17
C ILE A 11 -15.04 -9.48 -4.00
N LEU A 12 -16.25 -9.04 -3.68
CA LEU A 12 -17.47 -9.86 -3.71
C LEU A 12 -17.69 -10.48 -5.11
N GLN A 13 -17.53 -9.69 -6.17
CA GLN A 13 -17.61 -10.17 -7.55
C GLN A 13 -16.49 -11.15 -7.91
N GLU A 14 -15.28 -10.97 -7.37
CA GLU A 14 -14.13 -11.84 -7.65
C GLU A 14 -14.18 -13.18 -6.89
N ILE A 15 -14.69 -13.20 -5.66
CA ILE A 15 -14.77 -14.43 -4.85
C ILE A 15 -16.07 -15.20 -5.15
N GLY A 16 -17.11 -14.52 -5.66
CA GLY A 16 -18.40 -15.12 -6.02
C GLY A 16 -19.33 -15.42 -4.83
N PHE A 17 -18.78 -15.48 -3.61
CA PHE A 17 -19.51 -15.66 -2.36
C PHE A 17 -18.77 -14.98 -1.20
N TRP A 18 -19.48 -14.51 -0.18
CA TRP A 18 -18.89 -13.88 1.00
C TRP A 18 -19.55 -14.40 2.26
N ASN A 19 -18.74 -15.05 3.10
CA ASN A 19 -19.16 -15.63 4.36
C ASN A 19 -18.41 -15.03 5.54
N LEU A 20 -18.73 -15.52 6.74
CA LEU A 20 -18.17 -15.06 7.98
C LEU A 20 -16.65 -15.27 8.06
N ASP A 21 -16.14 -16.39 7.54
CA ASP A 21 -14.70 -16.70 7.60
C ASP A 21 -13.90 -15.79 6.65
N ILE A 22 -14.42 -15.53 5.43
CA ILE A 22 -13.86 -14.53 4.49
C ILE A 22 -13.88 -13.14 5.12
N ASP A 23 -14.99 -12.71 5.73
CA ASP A 23 -15.10 -11.39 6.37
C ASP A 23 -14.11 -11.24 7.54
N SER A 24 -13.99 -12.28 8.36
CA SER A 24 -13.02 -12.35 9.46
C SER A 24 -11.59 -12.25 8.95
N GLY A 25 -11.25 -13.01 7.89
CA GLY A 25 -9.96 -12.96 7.23
C GLY A 25 -9.65 -11.59 6.65
N TRP A 26 -10.63 -10.97 6.01
CA TRP A 26 -10.52 -9.60 5.49
C TRP A 26 -10.19 -8.60 6.61
N ARG A 27 -10.95 -8.61 7.70
CA ARG A 27 -10.71 -7.72 8.85
C ARG A 27 -9.31 -7.90 9.41
N ALA A 28 -8.86 -9.15 9.58
CA ALA A 28 -7.51 -9.45 10.03
C ALA A 28 -6.45 -8.92 9.06
N GLY A 29 -6.62 -9.14 7.75
CA GLY A 29 -5.70 -8.63 6.73
C GLY A 29 -5.65 -7.10 6.66
N MET A 30 -6.76 -6.40 6.92
CA MET A 30 -6.81 -4.93 6.97
C MET A 30 -5.91 -4.36 8.09
N LEU A 31 -5.82 -5.05 9.22
CA LEU A 31 -4.92 -4.69 10.33
C LEU A 31 -3.44 -4.89 9.99
N GLY A 32 -3.12 -5.62 8.92
CA GLY A 32 -1.75 -5.81 8.45
C GLY A 32 -0.97 -6.81 9.27
N LYS A 33 0.30 -6.49 9.51
CA LYS A 33 1.24 -7.35 10.22
C LYS A 33 1.13 -7.19 11.72
N GLU A 34 1.33 -8.28 12.44
CA GLU A 34 1.48 -8.30 13.89
C GLU A 34 2.90 -8.65 14.29
N ARG A 35 3.30 -8.25 15.49
CA ARG A 35 4.60 -8.59 16.04
C ARG A 35 4.47 -9.91 16.78
N PHE A 36 5.17 -10.93 16.30
CA PHE A 36 5.21 -12.26 16.91
C PHE A 36 6.67 -12.71 17.04
N LEU A 37 7.09 -13.05 18.27
CA LEU A 37 8.48 -13.43 18.60
C LEU A 37 9.52 -12.45 18.03
N GLY A 38 9.29 -11.15 18.22
CA GLY A 38 10.18 -10.09 17.76
C GLY A 38 10.17 -9.81 16.25
N LYS A 39 9.46 -10.60 15.44
CA LYS A 39 9.37 -10.43 13.98
C LYS A 39 7.99 -9.91 13.57
N LEU A 40 7.95 -8.99 12.60
CA LEU A 40 6.70 -8.58 11.96
C LEU A 40 6.25 -9.69 11.02
N ARG A 41 5.17 -10.36 11.40
CA ARG A 41 4.56 -11.43 10.63
C ARG A 41 3.15 -11.07 10.23
N GLU A 42 2.78 -11.79 9.21
CA GLU A 42 1.51 -11.72 8.53
C GLU A 42 0.49 -12.38 9.51
N ARG A 43 -0.58 -11.67 9.94
CA ARG A 43 -1.54 -12.13 10.98
C ARG A 43 -2.11 -13.53 10.73
N GLN A 44 -2.11 -14.41 11.72
CA GLN A 44 -2.56 -15.79 11.52
C GLN A 44 -4.07 -15.99 11.72
N ALA A 45 -4.57 -17.10 11.19
CA ALA A 45 -5.95 -17.52 11.41
C ALA A 45 -6.14 -17.95 12.88
N PRO A 46 -7.36 -17.89 13.43
CA PRO A 46 -7.66 -18.50 14.72
C PRO A 46 -7.32 -20.00 14.75
N ASP A 47 -6.80 -20.49 15.88
CA ASP A 47 -6.26 -21.85 16.00
C ASP A 47 -7.25 -22.95 15.60
N HIS A 48 -8.54 -22.80 15.95
CA HIS A 48 -9.58 -23.78 15.63
C HIS A 48 -9.79 -23.98 14.12
N LEU A 49 -9.38 -23.03 13.26
CA LEU A 49 -9.46 -23.21 11.80
C LEU A 49 -8.37 -24.13 11.26
N TYR A 50 -7.29 -24.38 12.00
CA TYR A 50 -6.22 -25.31 11.58
C TYR A 50 -6.58 -26.78 11.78
N GLU A 51 -7.70 -27.08 12.45
CA GLU A 51 -8.19 -28.44 12.61
C GLU A 51 -8.53 -29.07 11.24
N PRO A 52 -8.23 -30.36 11.00
CA PRO A 52 -8.44 -31.01 9.70
C PRO A 52 -9.88 -30.88 9.15
N GLN A 53 -10.88 -30.93 10.02
CA GLN A 53 -12.29 -30.74 9.68
C GLN A 53 -12.65 -29.32 9.19
N ASN A 54 -11.81 -28.32 9.49
CA ASN A 54 -12.06 -26.92 9.19
C ASN A 54 -11.25 -26.39 7.99
N GLN A 55 -10.61 -27.27 7.20
CA GLN A 55 -9.77 -26.88 6.07
C GLN A 55 -10.48 -25.94 5.07
N ALA A 56 -11.76 -26.17 4.77
CA ALA A 56 -12.54 -25.30 3.89
C ALA A 56 -12.69 -23.89 4.48
N ARG A 57 -12.98 -23.79 5.77
CA ARG A 57 -13.12 -22.52 6.50
C ARG A 57 -11.80 -21.77 6.60
N LEU A 58 -10.69 -22.50 6.79
CA LEU A 58 -9.35 -21.92 6.75
C LEU A 58 -9.01 -21.35 5.37
N ALA A 59 -9.36 -22.06 4.30
CA ALA A 59 -9.16 -21.58 2.93
C ALA A 59 -9.94 -20.27 2.69
N ASP A 60 -11.22 -20.23 3.08
CA ASP A 60 -12.07 -19.05 3.02
C ASP A 60 -11.50 -17.85 3.79
N TRP A 61 -11.02 -18.10 5.01
CA TRP A 61 -10.36 -17.07 5.81
C TRP A 61 -9.09 -16.54 5.13
N LEU A 62 -8.26 -17.42 4.57
CA LEU A 62 -7.04 -17.04 3.85
C LEU A 62 -7.35 -16.23 2.58
N ILE A 63 -8.44 -16.55 1.87
CA ILE A 63 -8.91 -15.77 0.72
C ILE A 63 -9.20 -14.33 1.15
N GLY A 64 -10.04 -14.15 2.18
CA GLY A 64 -10.40 -12.82 2.68
C GLY A 64 -9.18 -12.00 3.08
N ARG A 65 -8.25 -12.62 3.82
CA ARG A 65 -7.00 -11.98 4.24
C ARG A 65 -6.10 -11.57 3.07
N ASN A 66 -5.92 -12.46 2.09
CA ASN A 66 -5.07 -12.19 0.93
C ASN A 66 -5.65 -11.06 0.08
N LYS A 67 -6.98 -11.01 -0.08
CA LYS A 67 -7.66 -9.89 -0.75
C LYS A 67 -7.50 -8.58 0.02
N ALA A 68 -7.59 -8.58 1.35
CA ALA A 68 -7.33 -7.39 2.16
C ALA A 68 -5.90 -6.88 2.01
N LYS A 69 -4.92 -7.78 1.93
CA LYS A 69 -3.53 -7.42 1.65
C LYS A 69 -3.39 -6.74 0.28
N GLN A 70 -3.97 -7.34 -0.77
CA GLN A 70 -3.96 -6.75 -2.12
C GLN A 70 -4.64 -5.38 -2.14
N PHE A 71 -5.78 -5.24 -1.47
CA PHE A 71 -6.49 -3.97 -1.36
C PHE A 71 -5.65 -2.92 -0.66
N ARG A 72 -5.01 -3.25 0.47
CA ARG A 72 -4.12 -2.32 1.17
C ARG A 72 -2.97 -1.86 0.28
N GLU A 73 -2.32 -2.79 -0.42
CA GLU A 73 -1.21 -2.48 -1.31
C GLU A 73 -1.65 -1.61 -2.50
N ALA A 74 -2.87 -1.80 -3.00
CA ALA A 74 -3.40 -1.06 -4.14
C ALA A 74 -4.03 0.29 -3.75
N LYS A 75 -4.69 0.38 -2.59
CA LYS A 75 -5.59 1.48 -2.21
C LYS A 75 -5.17 2.25 -0.96
N LEU A 76 -4.40 1.62 -0.07
CA LEU A 76 -3.94 2.23 1.19
C LEU A 76 -2.41 2.38 1.24
N CYS A 77 -1.71 2.05 0.16
CA CYS A 77 -0.27 2.23 0.09
C CYS A 77 0.04 3.72 0.06
N ARG A 78 0.71 4.18 1.09
CA ARG A 78 1.18 5.55 1.19
C ARG A 78 2.50 5.66 0.46
N GLU A 79 2.51 6.42 -0.62
CA GLU A 79 3.71 6.69 -1.37
C GLU A 79 3.89 8.19 -1.59
N VAL A 80 5.12 8.63 -1.78
CA VAL A 80 5.43 9.97 -2.26
C VAL A 80 6.15 9.85 -3.58
N ARG A 81 5.60 10.47 -4.60
CA ARG A 81 6.26 10.64 -5.90
C ARG A 81 6.85 12.03 -5.95
N PHE A 82 7.99 12.17 -6.61
CA PHE A 82 8.56 13.48 -6.85
C PHE A 82 8.91 13.67 -8.31
N SER A 83 8.86 14.92 -8.77
CA SER A 83 9.31 15.35 -10.07
C SER A 83 10.09 16.66 -9.96
N ALA A 84 11.15 16.76 -10.74
CA ALA A 84 12.04 17.92 -10.82
C ALA A 84 12.58 18.07 -12.23
N GLN A 85 13.06 19.26 -12.57
CA GLN A 85 13.81 19.49 -13.81
C GLN A 85 15.31 19.43 -13.49
N GLY A 86 16.03 18.50 -14.12
CA GLY A 86 17.48 18.40 -14.08
C GLY A 86 18.13 18.92 -15.37
N ASP A 87 19.45 19.02 -15.34
CA ASP A 87 20.28 19.46 -16.48
C ASP A 87 20.15 18.55 -17.70
N GLN A 88 20.00 17.25 -17.45
CA GLN A 88 19.84 16.24 -18.51
C GLN A 88 18.37 15.95 -18.83
N GLY A 89 17.44 16.71 -18.26
CA GLY A 89 16.00 16.55 -18.45
C GLY A 89 15.24 16.26 -17.15
N PRO A 90 13.95 15.90 -17.25
CA PRO A 90 13.09 15.69 -16.10
C PRO A 90 13.51 14.46 -15.28
N VAL A 91 13.60 14.62 -13.96
CA VAL A 91 13.94 13.57 -12.99
C VAL A 91 12.71 13.27 -12.16
N SER A 92 12.40 11.99 -11.96
CA SER A 92 11.30 11.58 -11.08
C SER A 92 11.63 10.32 -10.30
N GLY A 93 10.92 10.12 -9.19
CA GLY A 93 11.09 8.92 -8.37
C GLY A 93 9.95 8.72 -7.40
N LYS A 94 10.01 7.63 -6.63
CA LYS A 94 8.97 7.27 -5.66
C LYS A 94 9.55 6.67 -4.37
N TYR A 95 8.87 6.94 -3.26
CA TYR A 95 9.15 6.40 -1.94
C TYR A 95 7.90 5.72 -1.36
N LYS A 96 8.06 4.53 -0.78
CA LYS A 96 6.96 3.73 -0.18
C LYS A 96 6.68 4.13 1.28
N SER A 97 6.52 5.42 1.55
CA SER A 97 6.06 5.98 2.83
C SER A 97 5.88 7.49 2.69
N TRP A 98 5.04 8.11 3.52
CA TRP A 98 4.97 9.57 3.67
C TRP A 98 6.09 10.16 4.53
N SER A 99 6.78 9.33 5.32
CA SER A 99 7.86 9.76 6.22
C SER A 99 9.18 9.98 5.46
N ILE A 100 9.14 10.76 4.39
CA ILE A 100 10.33 11.13 3.62
C ILE A 100 10.99 12.39 4.17
N ASN A 101 12.32 12.45 4.10
CA ASN A 101 13.06 13.69 4.33
C ASN A 101 13.23 14.43 3.00
N ARG A 102 12.35 15.39 2.73
CA ARG A 102 12.34 16.19 1.49
C ARG A 102 13.66 16.94 1.28
N GLY A 103 14.24 17.53 2.33
CA GLY A 103 15.51 18.28 2.24
C GLY A 103 16.66 17.39 1.75
N LYS A 104 16.78 16.18 2.31
CA LYS A 104 17.79 15.21 1.85
C LYS A 104 17.56 14.76 0.40
N ILE A 105 16.31 14.77 -0.08
CA ILE A 105 15.97 14.40 -1.46
C ILE A 105 16.32 15.55 -2.40
N THR A 106 15.96 16.79 -2.06
CA THR A 106 16.30 17.98 -2.85
C THR A 106 17.81 18.17 -2.96
N GLU A 107 18.55 18.03 -1.86
CA GLU A 107 20.02 18.08 -1.85
C GLU A 107 20.63 17.02 -2.79
N ARG A 108 20.09 15.79 -2.78
CA ARG A 108 20.55 14.73 -3.65
C ARG A 108 20.25 15.02 -5.12
N LEU A 109 19.07 15.54 -5.43
CA LEU A 109 18.68 15.90 -6.79
C LEU A 109 19.58 17.01 -7.35
N MET A 110 19.90 18.01 -6.54
CA MET A 110 20.87 19.05 -6.90
C MET A 110 22.25 18.45 -7.15
N ALA A 111 22.78 17.65 -6.21
CA ALA A 111 24.15 17.13 -6.29
C ALA A 111 24.37 16.08 -7.39
N GLN A 112 23.37 15.27 -7.72
CA GLN A 112 23.52 14.12 -8.63
C GLN A 112 22.95 14.37 -10.03
N HIS A 113 21.95 15.25 -10.14
CA HIS A 113 21.23 15.45 -11.39
C HIS A 113 21.21 16.90 -11.87
N GLY A 114 21.90 17.81 -11.16
CA GLY A 114 21.91 19.23 -11.50
C GLY A 114 20.50 19.81 -11.53
N CYS A 115 19.64 19.40 -10.60
CA CYS A 115 18.28 19.95 -10.54
C CYS A 115 18.31 21.37 -9.99
N TYR A 116 17.69 22.30 -10.72
CA TYR A 116 17.53 23.70 -10.34
C TYR A 116 16.05 24.09 -10.40
N GLY A 117 15.55 24.76 -9.37
CA GLY A 117 14.15 25.19 -9.27
C GLY A 117 13.29 24.31 -8.37
N ASP A 118 11.99 24.25 -8.67
CA ASP A 118 11.00 23.61 -7.80
C ASP A 118 10.94 22.09 -7.97
N VAL A 119 11.05 21.36 -6.87
CA VAL A 119 10.70 19.93 -6.78
C VAL A 119 9.26 19.80 -6.29
N ILE A 120 8.45 19.08 -7.06
CA ILE A 120 7.07 18.76 -6.69
C ILE A 120 7.08 17.40 -6.00
N PHE A 121 6.48 17.32 -4.81
CA PHE A 121 6.24 16.10 -4.05
C PHE A 121 4.75 15.84 -3.94
N ASP A 122 4.29 14.78 -4.60
CA ASP A 122 2.90 14.32 -4.57
C ASP A 122 2.77 13.13 -3.62
N TYR A 123 1.98 13.30 -2.58
CA TYR A 123 1.65 12.28 -1.59
C TYR A 123 0.42 11.54 -2.07
N TYR A 124 0.56 10.25 -2.25
CA TYR A 124 -0.51 9.35 -2.63
C TYR A 124 -0.95 8.50 -1.45
N GLU A 125 -2.26 8.27 -1.35
CA GLU A 125 -2.85 7.14 -0.62
C GLU A 125 -3.51 6.23 -1.65
N GLY A 126 -2.88 5.10 -1.93
CA GLY A 126 -3.25 4.24 -3.04
C GLY A 126 -3.10 4.94 -4.39
N GLY A 127 -4.22 5.12 -5.09
CA GLY A 127 -4.26 5.74 -6.42
C GLY A 127 -4.57 7.24 -6.43
N LEU A 128 -4.79 7.86 -5.28
CA LEU A 128 -5.24 9.25 -5.17
C LEU A 128 -4.12 10.12 -4.62
N ILE A 129 -3.92 11.28 -5.24
CA ILE A 129 -3.08 12.35 -4.66
C ILE A 129 -3.87 12.97 -3.51
N VAL A 130 -3.36 12.85 -2.30
CA VAL A 130 -3.97 13.44 -1.10
C VAL A 130 -3.35 14.79 -0.76
N ARG A 131 -2.12 15.05 -1.23
CA ARG A 131 -1.42 16.31 -0.98
C ARG A 131 -0.30 16.50 -1.99
N SER A 132 -0.12 17.72 -2.48
CA SER A 132 1.04 18.11 -3.28
C SER A 132 1.80 19.21 -2.54
N ILE A 133 3.13 19.13 -2.57
CA ILE A 133 4.00 20.13 -1.94
C ILE A 133 5.11 20.49 -2.89
N ARG A 134 5.34 21.79 -3.05
CA ARG A 134 6.45 22.33 -3.81
C ARG A 134 7.58 22.74 -2.86
N CYS A 135 8.80 22.32 -3.17
CA CYS A 135 10.00 22.68 -2.43
C CYS A 135 11.00 23.28 -3.41
N GLY A 136 11.42 24.52 -3.19
CA GLY A 136 12.50 25.13 -3.95
C GLY A 136 13.85 24.50 -3.59
N ILE A 137 14.70 24.35 -4.60
CA ILE A 137 16.14 24.07 -4.48
C ILE A 137 16.89 25.39 -4.51
#